data_AF-A0A9Q0FQX1-F1
#
_entry.id   AF-A0A9Q0FQX1-F1
#
_cell.length_a   1.000
_cell.length_b   1.000
_cell.length_c   1.000
_cell.angle_alpha   90.00
_cell.angle_beta   90.00
_cell.angle_gamma   90.00
#
_symmetry.space_group_name_H-M   'P 1'
#
loop_
_entity.id
_entity.type
_entity.pdbx_description
1 polymer ?
#
loop_
_entity_poly.entity_id
_entity_poly.type
_entity_poly.pdbx_seq_one_letter_code
_entity_poly.pdbx_strand_id
1 'polypeptide(L)'
;ILREKNFKQAIAPVKNGDGEEVTYEKTTSAVFTFYTTGHLNTMFPPEYLKEIARYLYNHQNEDGGWGFDIESGSTMFGTAFSYICLRILDHIADDEVCRRGRKWILDHGSVAGTPSWGKAWLAILGVYDWSGCNPTPPEFWLLPSAFPLNP
;
A
#
# COMPACT_ATOMS: atom_id res chain seq x y z
N ILE A 1 -10.51 26.45 26.76
CA ILE A 1 -10.30 25.03 27.15
C ILE A 1 -11.42 24.22 26.52
N LEU A 2 -11.27 23.84 25.26
CA LEU A 2 -12.28 23.11 24.50
C LEU A 2 -11.95 21.62 24.58
N ARG A 3 -12.89 20.84 25.15
CA ARG A 3 -12.80 19.39 25.32
C ARG A 3 -12.77 18.71 23.95
N GLU A 4 -11.76 17.87 23.76
CA GLU A 4 -11.69 16.86 22.70
C GLU A 4 -12.99 16.06 22.65
N LYS A 5 -13.68 16.13 21.52
CA LYS A 5 -14.68 15.12 21.17
C LYS A 5 -13.89 13.91 20.70
N ASN A 6 -13.94 12.83 21.47
CA ASN A 6 -13.60 11.47 21.08
C ASN A 6 -14.40 11.08 19.82
N PHE A 7 -13.98 11.53 18.65
CA PHE A 7 -14.52 11.09 17.38
C PHE A 7 -13.82 9.78 17.04
N LYS A 8 -14.28 8.68 17.64
CA LYS A 8 -13.96 7.35 17.14
C LYS A 8 -14.78 7.16 15.86
N GLN A 9 -14.15 7.45 14.72
CA GLN A 9 -14.71 7.12 13.41
C GLN A 9 -14.70 5.60 13.26
N ALA A 10 -15.73 4.94 13.81
CA ALA A 10 -15.99 3.53 13.57
C ALA A 10 -16.70 3.39 12.23
N ILE A 11 -15.97 3.58 11.12
CA ILE A 11 -16.45 3.08 9.83
C ILE A 11 -16.43 1.56 9.95
N ALA A 12 -17.59 0.92 9.82
CA ALA A 12 -17.66 -0.52 9.79
C ALA A 12 -16.78 -1.05 8.64
N PRO A 13 -16.01 -2.14 8.84
CA PRO A 13 -15.19 -2.71 7.79
C PRO A 13 -16.02 -2.93 6.53
N VAL A 14 -15.56 -2.40 5.40
CA VAL A 14 -16.25 -2.59 4.12
C VAL A 14 -16.07 -4.05 3.74
N LYS A 15 -17.19 -4.79 3.69
CA LYS A 15 -17.20 -6.21 3.32
C LYS A 15 -17.65 -6.37 1.88
N ASN A 16 -16.98 -7.23 1.12
CA ASN A 16 -17.42 -7.60 -0.22
C ASN A 16 -18.65 -8.53 -0.16
N GLY A 17 -19.17 -8.95 -1.32
CA GLY A 17 -20.34 -9.85 -1.41
C GLY A 17 -20.15 -11.20 -0.71
N ASP A 18 -18.90 -11.59 -0.44
CA ASP A 18 -18.51 -12.83 0.24
C ASP A 18 -18.25 -12.64 1.75
N GLY A 19 -18.43 -11.42 2.27
CA GLY A 19 -18.23 -11.09 3.68
C GLY A 19 -16.77 -10.81 4.06
N GLU A 20 -15.84 -10.78 3.10
CA GLU A 20 -14.45 -10.46 3.35
C GLU A 20 -14.24 -8.95 3.50
N GLU A 21 -13.43 -8.56 4.48
CA GLU A 21 -13.05 -7.17 4.68
C GLU A 21 -12.09 -6.70 3.58
N VAL A 22 -12.38 -5.51 3.07
CA VAL A 22 -11.53 -4.75 2.15
C VAL A 22 -10.50 -3.99 2.99
N THR A 23 -9.24 -4.38 2.88
CA THR A 23 -8.10 -3.78 3.60
C THR A 23 -7.26 -2.90 2.67
N TYR A 24 -6.42 -2.03 3.23
CA TYR A 24 -5.45 -1.26 2.45
C TYR A 24 -4.59 -2.17 1.60
N GLU A 25 -4.05 -3.24 2.19
CA GLU A 25 -3.24 -4.21 1.47
C GLU A 25 -3.95 -4.76 0.23
N LYS A 26 -5.22 -5.18 0.34
CA LYS A 26 -5.99 -5.69 -0.81
C LYS A 26 -6.17 -4.61 -1.89
N THR A 27 -6.56 -3.41 -1.48
CA THR A 27 -6.78 -2.29 -2.41
C THR A 27 -5.49 -1.85 -3.09
N THR A 28 -4.42 -1.60 -2.33
CA THR A 28 -3.14 -1.15 -2.87
C THR A 28 -2.48 -2.25 -3.70
N SER A 29 -2.54 -3.51 -3.27
CA SER A 29 -1.96 -4.62 -4.04
C SER A 29 -2.67 -4.82 -5.37
N ALA A 30 -3.99 -4.67 -5.44
CA ALA A 30 -4.73 -4.75 -6.69
C ALA A 30 -4.34 -3.62 -7.65
N VAL A 31 -4.30 -2.38 -7.17
CA VAL A 31 -3.87 -1.23 -7.99
C VAL A 31 -2.44 -1.42 -8.48
N PHE A 32 -1.51 -1.80 -7.62
CA PHE A 32 -0.12 -2.07 -7.99
C PHE A 32 -0.03 -3.16 -9.05
N THR A 33 -0.66 -4.31 -8.81
CA THR A 33 -0.59 -5.48 -9.70
C THR A 33 -1.15 -5.15 -11.08
N PHE A 34 -2.31 -4.52 -11.16
CA PHE A 34 -2.90 -4.20 -12.46
C PHE A 34 -2.21 -3.02 -13.15
N TYR A 35 -1.61 -2.11 -12.39
CA TYR A 35 -0.76 -1.06 -12.96
C TYR A 35 0.51 -1.65 -13.57
N THR A 36 1.27 -2.46 -12.82
CA THR A 36 2.54 -3.04 -13.30
C THR A 36 2.33 -3.99 -14.47
N THR A 37 1.20 -4.67 -14.54
CA THR A 37 0.84 -5.54 -15.68
C THR A 37 0.20 -4.80 -16.85
N GLY A 38 -0.10 -3.49 -16.73
CA GLY A 38 -0.73 -2.69 -17.79
C GLY A 38 -2.24 -2.89 -17.97
N HIS A 39 -2.92 -3.52 -17.01
CA HIS A 39 -4.35 -3.87 -17.08
C HIS A 39 -5.25 -3.01 -16.17
N LEU A 40 -4.71 -1.98 -15.50
CA LEU A 40 -5.45 -1.20 -14.50
C LEU A 40 -6.80 -0.69 -15.01
N ASN A 41 -6.82 -0.04 -16.17
CA ASN A 41 -8.04 0.53 -16.78
C ASN A 41 -8.97 -0.54 -17.37
N THR A 42 -8.47 -1.75 -17.62
CA THR A 42 -9.28 -2.88 -18.06
C THR A 42 -10.01 -3.52 -16.89
N MET A 43 -9.36 -3.60 -15.73
CA MET A 43 -9.91 -4.21 -14.52
C MET A 43 -10.79 -3.25 -13.73
N PHE A 44 -10.44 -1.97 -13.70
CA PHE A 44 -11.18 -0.95 -12.96
C PHE A 44 -11.65 0.18 -13.89
N PRO A 45 -12.96 0.27 -14.14
CA PRO A 45 -13.54 1.42 -14.79
C PRO A 45 -13.24 2.72 -14.02
N PRO A 46 -13.31 3.90 -14.66
CA PRO A 46 -12.96 5.18 -14.03
C PRO A 46 -13.68 5.47 -12.71
N GLU A 47 -14.94 5.06 -12.56
CA GLU A 47 -15.69 5.25 -11.31
C GLU A 47 -15.10 4.42 -10.16
N TYR A 48 -14.61 3.21 -10.42
CA TYR A 48 -13.93 2.39 -9.41
C TYR A 48 -12.61 3.03 -8.98
N LEU A 49 -11.85 3.59 -9.92
CA LEU A 49 -10.62 4.30 -9.61
C LEU A 49 -10.87 5.52 -8.72
N LYS A 50 -11.96 6.26 -8.95
CA LYS A 50 -12.40 7.36 -8.07
C LYS A 50 -12.72 6.88 -6.66
N GLU A 51 -13.45 5.78 -6.55
CA GLU A 51 -13.83 5.21 -5.26
C GLU A 51 -12.63 4.63 -4.51
N ILE A 52 -11.66 4.04 -5.22
CA ILE A 52 -10.39 3.60 -4.63
C ILE A 52 -9.60 4.79 -4.09
N ALA A 53 -9.47 5.88 -4.85
CA ALA A 53 -8.81 7.09 -4.38
C ALA A 53 -9.53 7.68 -3.16
N ARG A 54 -10.86 7.83 -3.24
CA ARG A 54 -11.72 8.29 -2.13
C ARG A 54 -11.54 7.43 -0.88
N TYR A 55 -11.48 6.11 -1.05
CA TYR A 55 -11.19 5.18 0.03
C TYR A 55 -9.83 5.48 0.65
N LEU A 56 -8.74 5.59 -0.12
CA LEU A 56 -7.41 5.89 0.42
C LEU A 56 -7.36 7.25 1.14
N TYR A 57 -8.03 8.28 0.63
CA TYR A 57 -8.07 9.60 1.28
C TYR A 57 -8.73 9.58 2.65
N ASN A 58 -9.91 8.96 2.75
CA ASN A 58 -10.72 8.98 3.98
C ASN A 58 -10.10 8.21 5.16
N HIS A 59 -8.98 7.55 4.86
CA HIS A 59 -8.35 6.54 5.67
C HIS A 59 -6.87 6.88 5.95
N GLN A 60 -6.43 8.07 5.52
CA GLN A 60 -5.15 8.61 5.96
C GLN A 60 -5.25 8.94 7.46
N ASN A 61 -4.27 8.48 8.24
CA ASN A 61 -4.19 8.77 9.66
C ASN A 61 -3.94 10.27 9.91
N GLU A 62 -4.21 10.73 11.13
CA GLU A 62 -4.01 12.15 11.52
C GLU A 62 -2.55 12.61 11.35
N ASP A 63 -1.59 11.69 11.51
CA ASP A 63 -0.16 11.95 11.29
C ASP A 63 0.22 12.09 9.80
N GLY A 64 -0.67 11.76 8.88
CA GLY A 64 -0.46 11.82 7.43
C GLY A 64 -0.01 10.51 6.79
N GLY A 65 0.17 9.45 7.56
CA GLY A 65 0.53 8.13 7.04
C GLY A 65 -0.68 7.19 6.84
N TRP A 66 -0.38 5.95 6.47
CA TRP A 66 -1.32 4.84 6.40
C TRP A 66 -0.76 3.60 7.08
N GLY A 67 -1.65 2.84 7.71
CA GLY A 67 -1.35 1.56 8.33
C GLY A 67 -1.36 0.38 7.35
N PHE A 68 -1.16 -0.83 7.90
CA PHE A 68 -1.33 -2.08 7.15
C PHE A 68 -2.81 -2.42 6.96
N ASP A 69 -3.59 -2.17 8.01
CA ASP A 69 -5.05 -2.25 8.05
C ASP A 69 -5.65 -0.91 8.48
N ILE A 70 -6.98 -0.80 8.41
CA ILE A 70 -7.73 0.44 8.66
C ILE A 70 -7.56 0.96 10.09
N GLU A 71 -7.33 0.08 11.06
CA GLU A 71 -7.27 0.42 12.47
C GLU A 71 -5.83 0.63 12.97
N SER A 72 -4.85 0.22 12.17
CA SER A 72 -3.44 0.29 12.49
C SER A 72 -2.85 1.69 12.33
N GLY A 73 -1.90 2.01 13.21
CA GLY A 73 -1.07 3.20 13.08
C GLY A 73 -0.21 3.18 11.81
N SER A 74 0.29 4.35 11.42
CA SER A 74 1.03 4.51 10.17
C SER A 74 2.31 3.68 10.12
N THR A 75 2.51 2.99 9.01
CA THR A 75 3.70 2.17 8.74
C THR A 75 4.38 2.64 7.47
N MET A 76 5.68 2.37 7.32
CA MET A 76 6.40 2.69 6.09
C MET A 76 5.81 1.96 4.87
N PHE A 77 5.46 0.68 5.04
CA PHE A 77 4.83 -0.11 3.97
C PHE A 77 3.48 0.47 3.56
N GLY A 78 2.55 0.62 4.51
CA GLY A 78 1.21 1.15 4.24
C GLY A 78 1.26 2.56 3.65
N THR A 79 2.07 3.44 4.23
CA THR A 79 2.18 4.83 3.76
C THR A 79 2.78 4.92 2.37
N ALA A 80 3.88 4.20 2.10
CA ALA A 80 4.52 4.24 0.79
C ALA A 80 3.60 3.70 -0.31
N PHE A 81 2.90 2.59 -0.05
CA PHE A 81 2.03 1.97 -1.04
C PHE A 81 0.77 2.80 -1.28
N SER A 82 0.12 3.31 -0.23
CA SER A 82 -1.02 4.22 -0.40
C SER A 82 -0.64 5.50 -1.14
N TYR A 83 0.51 6.09 -0.80
CA TYR A 83 1.03 7.27 -1.51
C TYR A 83 1.25 6.97 -3.00
N ILE A 84 1.94 5.87 -3.35
CA ILE A 84 2.19 5.51 -4.74
C ILE A 84 0.90 5.19 -5.48
N CYS A 85 -0.06 4.49 -4.87
CA CYS A 85 -1.38 4.28 -5.45
C CYS A 85 -2.04 5.62 -5.82
N LEU A 86 -2.06 6.57 -4.90
CA LEU A 86 -2.62 7.90 -5.16
C LEU A 86 -1.88 8.62 -6.31
N ARG A 87 -0.55 8.46 -6.41
CA ARG A 87 0.24 8.99 -7.54
C ARG A 87 -0.05 8.29 -8.87
N ILE A 88 -0.30 6.98 -8.87
CA ILE A 88 -0.72 6.25 -10.08
C ILE A 88 -2.09 6.76 -10.55
N LEU A 89 -2.95 7.13 -9.61
CA LEU A 89 -4.29 7.66 -9.85
C LEU A 89 -4.30 9.18 -10.12
N ASP A 90 -3.16 9.79 -10.52
CA ASP A 90 -2.78 11.23 -10.57
C ASP A 90 -3.81 12.26 -11.11
N HIS A 91 -4.97 11.82 -11.61
CA HIS A 91 -6.11 12.65 -12.03
C HIS A 91 -7.19 12.78 -10.94
N ILE A 92 -7.11 12.00 -9.87
CA ILE A 92 -8.07 11.98 -8.75
C ILE A 92 -7.37 12.38 -7.43
N ALA A 93 -6.03 12.39 -7.45
CA ALA A 93 -5.05 12.93 -6.49
C ALA A 93 -5.44 14.22 -5.71
N ASP A 94 -5.86 14.22 -4.43
CA ASP A 94 -5.81 15.46 -3.62
C ASP A 94 -4.34 15.75 -3.28
N ASP A 95 -3.87 16.94 -3.68
CA ASP A 95 -2.48 17.37 -3.52
C ASP A 95 -2.07 17.41 -2.03
N GLU A 96 -2.99 17.78 -1.13
CA GLU A 96 -2.70 17.87 0.30
C GLU A 96 -2.47 16.49 0.93
N VAL A 97 -3.29 15.50 0.57
CA VAL A 97 -3.16 14.14 1.10
C VAL A 97 -1.84 13.52 0.64
N CYS A 98 -1.49 13.68 -0.64
CA CYS A 98 -0.21 13.23 -1.17
C CYS A 98 0.98 13.94 -0.49
N ARG A 99 0.87 15.26 -0.25
CA ARG A 99 1.90 16.05 0.42
C ARG A 99 2.16 15.57 1.85
N ARG A 100 1.09 15.28 2.61
CA ARG A 100 1.18 14.73 3.98
C ARG A 100 1.81 13.34 3.98
N GLY A 101 1.39 12.45 3.07
CA GLY A 101 1.97 11.12 2.90
C GLY A 101 3.46 11.16 2.57
N ARG A 102 3.84 11.99 1.61
CA ARG A 102 5.25 12.20 1.23
C ARG A 102 6.06 12.74 2.39
N LYS A 103 5.53 13.71 3.14
CA LYS A 103 6.20 14.26 4.33
C LYS A 103 6.42 13.16 5.37
N TRP A 104 5.40 12.36 5.68
CA TRP A 104 5.51 11.26 6.63
C TRP A 104 6.62 10.28 6.23
N ILE A 105 6.69 9.86 4.95
CA ILE A 105 7.73 8.96 4.44
C ILE A 105 9.14 9.54 4.65
N LEU A 106 9.32 10.83 4.36
CA LEU A 106 10.62 11.50 4.49
C LEU A 106 11.04 11.66 5.96
N ASP A 107 10.09 11.99 6.85
CA ASP A 107 10.35 12.14 8.28
C ASP A 107 10.71 10.80 8.96
N HIS A 108 10.30 9.66 8.39
CA HIS A 108 10.51 8.32 8.94
C HIS A 108 11.61 7.51 8.22
N GLY A 109 12.55 8.17 7.54
CA GLY A 109 13.76 7.53 7.03
C GLY A 109 13.66 6.95 5.61
N SER A 110 12.61 7.28 4.86
CA SER A 110 12.34 6.84 3.48
C SER A 110 11.87 5.39 3.31
N VAL A 111 11.50 5.04 2.07
CA VAL A 111 11.06 3.69 1.67
C VAL A 111 12.08 2.59 1.98
N ALA A 112 13.34 2.92 2.26
CA ALA A 112 14.35 1.95 2.70
C ALA A 112 13.95 1.19 3.99
N GLY A 113 13.08 1.77 4.81
CA GLY A 113 12.52 1.16 6.03
C GLY A 113 11.35 0.20 5.80
N THR A 114 10.91 -0.02 4.55
CA THR A 114 9.84 -0.98 4.24
C THR A 114 10.31 -2.44 4.37
N PRO A 115 9.44 -3.41 4.69
CA PRO A 115 9.78 -4.84 4.72
C PRO A 115 10.29 -5.36 3.36
N SER A 116 10.93 -6.54 3.36
CA SER A 116 11.53 -7.15 2.16
C SER A 116 10.56 -7.27 0.98
N TRP A 117 9.32 -7.69 1.25
CA TRP A 117 8.27 -7.79 0.23
C TRP A 117 7.90 -6.43 -0.36
N GLY A 118 7.85 -5.38 0.47
CA GLY A 118 7.63 -4.01 0.01
C GLY A 118 8.75 -3.53 -0.91
N LYS A 119 10.01 -3.84 -0.59
CA LYS A 119 11.16 -3.49 -1.44
C LYS A 119 11.08 -4.17 -2.80
N ALA A 120 10.71 -5.46 -2.84
CA ALA A 120 10.54 -6.20 -4.09
C ALA A 120 9.50 -5.56 -5.01
N TRP A 121 8.32 -5.20 -4.49
CA TRP A 121 7.28 -4.51 -5.26
C TRP A 121 7.71 -3.12 -5.76
N LEU A 122 8.41 -2.34 -4.94
CA LEU A 122 8.96 -1.05 -5.37
C LEU A 122 10.03 -1.22 -6.45
N ALA A 123 10.81 -2.31 -6.41
CA ALA A 123 11.79 -2.62 -7.43
C ALA A 123 11.15 -3.09 -8.75
N ILE A 124 10.06 -3.87 -8.67
CA ILE A 124 9.21 -4.22 -9.84
C ILE A 124 8.67 -2.95 -10.50
N LEU A 125 8.24 -1.97 -9.70
CA LEU A 125 7.75 -0.68 -10.20
C LEU A 125 8.88 0.22 -10.76
N GLY A 126 10.15 -0.12 -10.51
CA GLY A 126 11.31 0.67 -10.95
C GLY A 126 11.60 1.90 -10.10
N VAL A 127 11.02 2.01 -8.90
CA VAL A 127 11.23 3.15 -7.97
C VAL A 127 12.15 2.81 -6.80
N TYR A 128 12.68 1.58 -6.77
CA TYR A 128 13.66 1.11 -5.80
C TYR A 128 14.68 0.21 -6.50
N ASP A 129 15.94 0.27 -6.10
CA ASP A 129 17.00 -0.51 -6.75
C ASP A 129 16.96 -1.98 -6.28
N TRP A 130 17.06 -2.92 -7.21
CA TRP A 130 17.08 -4.36 -6.91
C TRP A 130 18.23 -4.78 -5.99
N SER A 131 19.36 -4.07 -6.01
CA SER A 131 20.49 -4.30 -5.09
C SER A 131 20.13 -4.05 -3.61
N GLY A 132 19.07 -3.30 -3.35
CA GLY A 132 18.55 -3.06 -2.00
C GLY A 132 17.61 -4.16 -1.48
N CYS A 133 17.34 -5.21 -2.28
CA CYS A 133 16.49 -6.34 -1.91
C CYS A 133 17.34 -7.55 -1.49
N ASN A 134 16.87 -8.29 -0.49
CA ASN A 134 17.48 -9.59 -0.18
C ASN A 134 17.20 -10.57 -1.33
N PRO A 135 18.20 -11.29 -1.85
CA PRO A 135 17.98 -12.25 -2.91
C PRO A 135 17.12 -13.41 -2.41
N THR A 136 16.19 -13.85 -3.25
CA THR A 136 15.42 -15.10 -3.10
C THR A 136 15.80 -16.02 -4.26
N PRO A 137 16.92 -16.77 -4.14
CA PRO A 137 17.48 -17.52 -5.26
C PRO A 137 16.51 -18.62 -5.72
N PRO A 138 16.10 -18.65 -7.00
CA PRO A 138 15.27 -19.75 -7.51
C PRO A 138 15.99 -21.10 -7.49
N GLU A 139 17.32 -21.13 -7.35
CA GLU A 139 18.14 -22.34 -7.26
C GLU A 139 17.79 -23.21 -6.05
N PHE A 140 17.14 -22.66 -5.00
CA PHE A 140 16.66 -23.47 -3.87
C PHE A 140 15.64 -24.55 -4.28
N TRP A 141 14.90 -24.34 -5.37
CA TRP A 141 14.00 -25.33 -5.95
C TRP A 141 14.75 -26.53 -6.56
N LEU A 142 16.04 -26.37 -6.88
CA LEU A 142 16.87 -27.44 -7.45
C LEU A 142 17.51 -28.34 -6.38
N LEU A 143 17.36 -27.99 -5.09
CA LEU A 143 17.90 -28.79 -3.99
C LEU A 143 17.15 -30.13 -3.85
N PRO A 144 17.79 -31.18 -3.33
CA PRO A 144 17.08 -32.41 -2.97
C PRO A 144 15.96 -32.12 -1.97
N SER A 145 14.83 -32.80 -2.08
CA SER A 145 13.67 -32.58 -1.18
C SER A 145 13.94 -32.83 0.30
N ALA A 146 14.98 -33.61 0.62
CA ALA A 146 15.43 -33.83 1.99
C ALA A 146 16.29 -32.70 2.57
N PHE A 147 16.67 -31.71 1.74
CA PHE A 147 17.52 -30.61 2.17
C PHE A 147 16.68 -29.53 2.89
N PRO A 148 17.11 -28.99 4.05
CA PRO A 148 16.28 -28.09 4.88
C PRO A 148 15.80 -26.78 4.24
N LEU A 149 16.39 -26.39 3.10
CA LEU A 149 16.05 -25.17 2.36
C LEU A 149 15.28 -25.45 1.06
N ASN A 150 14.97 -26.72 0.75
CA ASN A 150 14.07 -27.04 -0.34
C ASN A 150 12.64 -26.61 0.06
N PRO A 151 11.92 -25.85 -0.79
CA PRO A 151 10.55 -25.42 -0.53
C PRO A 151 9.56 -26.59 -0.34
#